data_AF-X6P3V5-F1
#
_entry.id   AF-X6P3V5-F1
#
_cell.length_a   1.000
_cell.length_b   1.000
_cell.length_c   1.000
_cell.angle_alpha   90.00
_cell.angle_beta   90.00
_cell.angle_gamma   90.00
#
_symmetry.space_group_name_H-M   'P 1'
#
loop_
_entity.id
_entity.type
_entity.pdbx_description
1 polymer ?
#
loop_
_entity_poly.entity_id
_entity_poly.type
_entity_poly.pdbx_seq_one_letter_code
_entity_poly.pdbx_strand_id
1 'polypeptide(L)'
;MQEEKTLEEATNNTTSTLLTGSCFDKQWILQTNEAEKINDYVCLICRQIANNALELNCPQHEDTNELLIVGDQCLKQFLKENNNSCPIEPHNGCQYSKNKPLQKYIGDLTVMCLKQFEQTSKALNETEKEGETPGISKCDFKGKLKEIKDHLDKSCPLSVINCWFKPFGCNYICHRHNLDKHLIANMKFHFGLVIQSFQSMTQTIQLHQVYFFHYFLKKQCHCK
;
A
#
# COMPACT_ATOMS: atom_id res chain seq x y z
N MET A 1 -10.13 1.60 -24.90
CA MET A 1 -9.86 0.67 -23.77
C MET A 1 -8.35 0.57 -23.43
N GLN A 2 -7.56 1.63 -23.67
CA GLN A 2 -6.14 1.70 -23.29
C GLN A 2 -5.87 2.85 -22.29
N GLU A 3 -6.76 3.84 -22.19
CA GLU A 3 -6.60 5.03 -21.34
C GLU A 3 -7.03 4.82 -19.87
N GLU A 4 -7.99 3.93 -19.57
CA GLU A 4 -8.32 3.55 -18.18
C GLU A 4 -7.18 2.75 -17.49
N LYS A 5 -6.33 2.10 -18.29
CA LYS A 5 -5.33 1.12 -17.83
C LYS A 5 -4.18 1.75 -17.02
N THR A 6 -3.83 3.00 -17.28
CA THR A 6 -2.71 3.71 -16.62
C THR A 6 -3.13 4.40 -15.32
N LEU A 7 -4.41 4.75 -15.15
CA LEU A 7 -4.90 5.45 -13.97
C LEU A 7 -4.98 4.52 -12.75
N GLU A 8 -5.36 3.26 -12.97
CA GLU A 8 -5.59 2.28 -11.89
C GLU A 8 -4.30 1.72 -11.27
N GLU A 9 -3.25 1.47 -12.06
CA GLU A 9 -1.93 1.11 -11.52
C GLU A 9 -1.32 2.21 -10.65
N ALA A 10 -1.53 3.47 -11.03
CA ALA A 10 -1.14 4.62 -10.22
C ALA A 10 -1.88 4.60 -8.87
N THR A 11 -3.21 4.37 -8.87
CA THR A 11 -3.99 4.36 -7.61
C THR A 11 -3.56 3.29 -6.63
N ASN A 12 -3.18 2.08 -7.07
CA ASN A 12 -2.68 1.04 -6.15
C ASN A 12 -1.35 1.41 -5.48
N ASN A 13 -0.40 1.96 -6.25
CA ASN A 13 0.86 2.46 -5.72
C ASN A 13 0.61 3.64 -4.78
N THR A 14 -0.36 4.51 -5.09
CA THR A 14 -0.80 5.60 -4.22
C THR A 14 -1.42 5.09 -2.92
N THR A 15 -2.30 4.08 -2.93
CA THR A 15 -2.90 3.50 -1.71
C THR A 15 -1.82 2.88 -0.80
N SER A 16 -0.85 2.18 -1.37
CA SER A 16 0.29 1.63 -0.62
C SER A 16 1.20 2.72 -0.03
N THR A 17 1.40 3.81 -0.77
CA THR A 17 2.17 5.00 -0.33
C THR A 17 1.43 5.77 0.79
N LEU A 18 0.10 5.89 0.70
CA LEU A 18 -0.74 6.53 1.72
C LEU A 18 -0.66 5.82 3.07
N LEU A 19 -0.52 4.49 3.08
CA LEU A 19 -0.38 3.70 4.31
C LEU A 19 1.02 3.71 4.91
N THR A 20 2.03 4.10 4.13
CA THR A 20 3.44 3.97 4.53
C THR A 20 4.16 5.30 4.75
N GLY A 21 3.66 6.40 4.18
CA GLY A 21 4.35 7.70 4.21
C GLY A 21 3.70 8.79 5.07
N SER A 22 2.38 8.84 5.17
CA SER A 22 1.67 9.95 5.82
C SER A 22 0.83 9.51 7.02
N CYS A 23 0.37 10.48 7.81
CA CYS A 23 -0.72 10.28 8.77
C CYS A 23 -2.01 9.83 8.04
N PHE A 24 -2.88 9.13 8.76
CA PHE A 24 -4.11 8.56 8.21
C PHE A 24 -5.21 9.61 8.11
N ASP A 25 -5.95 9.61 7.01
CA ASP A 25 -7.08 10.51 6.78
C ASP A 25 -8.10 10.43 7.94
N LYS A 26 -8.34 11.57 8.60
CA LYS A 26 -9.25 11.66 9.75
C LYS A 26 -10.70 11.33 9.35
N GLN A 27 -11.14 11.75 8.17
CA GLN A 27 -12.51 11.48 7.67
C GLN A 27 -12.72 10.00 7.39
N TRP A 28 -11.69 9.31 6.88
CA TRP A 28 -11.72 7.86 6.71
C TRP A 28 -11.86 7.13 8.05
N ILE A 29 -11.07 7.50 9.06
CA ILE A 29 -11.15 6.88 10.39
C ILE A 29 -12.50 7.18 11.08
N LEU A 30 -13.06 8.37 10.89
CA LEU A 30 -14.36 8.77 11.43
C LEU A 30 -15.55 7.97 10.87
N GLN A 31 -15.40 7.29 9.73
CA GLN A 31 -16.48 6.46 9.19
C GLN A 31 -16.89 5.31 10.12
N THR A 32 -15.99 4.91 11.03
CA THR A 32 -16.17 3.71 11.86
C THR A 32 -15.79 3.92 13.32
N ASN A 33 -15.43 5.14 13.74
CA ASN A 33 -15.07 5.47 15.11
C ASN A 33 -15.71 6.79 15.55
N GLU A 34 -15.98 6.91 16.84
CA GLU A 34 -16.47 8.14 17.47
C GLU A 34 -15.37 9.22 17.47
N ALA A 35 -15.79 10.49 17.31
CA ALA A 35 -14.87 11.62 17.20
C ALA A 35 -14.07 11.84 18.49
N GLU A 36 -14.71 11.67 19.64
CA GLU A 36 -14.12 11.80 20.97
C GLU A 36 -12.95 10.83 21.15
N LYS A 37 -13.13 9.58 20.71
CA LYS A 37 -12.13 8.52 20.84
C LYS A 37 -10.87 8.78 20.01
N ILE A 38 -10.99 9.48 18.88
CA ILE A 38 -9.86 9.66 17.95
C ILE A 38 -9.16 11.01 18.09
N ASN A 39 -9.73 11.96 18.83
CA ASN A 39 -9.15 13.30 19.01
C ASN A 39 -7.78 13.22 19.70
N ASP A 40 -7.62 12.27 20.63
CA ASP A 40 -6.34 12.00 21.30
C ASP A 40 -5.28 11.40 20.37
N TYR A 41 -5.60 11.11 19.10
CA TYR A 41 -4.67 10.51 18.14
C TYR A 41 -4.30 11.46 17.00
N VAL A 42 -4.73 12.73 17.09
CA VAL A 42 -4.51 13.72 16.04
C VAL A 42 -3.07 14.23 16.06
N CYS A 43 -2.41 14.16 14.92
CA CYS A 43 -1.09 14.75 14.70
C CYS A 43 -1.18 16.29 14.78
N LEU A 44 -0.37 16.91 15.64
CA LEU A 44 -0.34 18.37 15.80
C LEU A 44 0.05 19.12 14.52
N ILE A 45 0.86 18.50 13.65
CA ILE A 45 1.41 19.12 12.44
C ILE A 45 0.38 19.13 11.30
N CYS A 46 -0.12 17.95 10.91
CA CYS A 46 -0.98 17.82 9.72
C CYS A 46 -2.48 17.69 10.04
N ARG A 47 -2.85 17.63 11.34
CA ARG A 47 -4.23 17.50 11.83
C ARG A 47 -4.98 16.23 11.38
N GLN A 48 -4.24 15.24 10.86
CA GLN A 48 -4.71 13.89 10.53
C GLN A 48 -4.42 12.92 11.69
N ILE A 49 -4.87 11.67 11.61
CA ILE A 49 -4.59 10.66 12.64
C ILE A 49 -3.13 10.18 12.53
N ALA A 50 -2.37 10.29 13.62
CA ALA A 50 -0.93 10.08 13.62
C ALA A 50 -0.55 8.66 13.17
N ASN A 51 0.22 8.55 12.10
CA ASN A 51 0.83 7.29 11.67
C ASN A 51 2.21 7.14 12.33
N ASN A 52 2.48 5.95 12.89
CA ASN A 52 3.67 5.68 13.68
C ASN A 52 3.91 6.78 14.74
N ALA A 53 2.87 7.04 15.52
CA ALA A 53 2.81 8.18 16.46
C ALA A 53 4.04 8.27 17.37
N LEU A 54 4.50 9.51 17.54
CA LEU A 54 5.53 9.94 18.48
C LEU A 54 4.92 10.92 19.46
N GLU A 55 5.51 10.99 20.64
CA GLU A 55 5.14 11.94 21.68
C GLU A 55 6.29 12.92 21.88
N LEU A 56 5.97 14.22 21.88
CA LEU A 56 6.92 15.28 22.16
C LEU A 56 7.08 15.40 23.68
N ASN A 57 8.33 15.30 24.15
CA ASN A 57 8.68 15.24 25.57
C ASN A 57 9.65 16.38 25.92
N CYS A 58 9.49 17.53 25.28
CA CYS A 58 10.35 18.69 25.52
C CYS A 58 10.11 19.22 26.95
N PRO A 59 11.17 19.54 27.73
CA PRO A 59 11.00 20.14 29.06
C PRO A 59 10.19 21.44 29.05
N GLN A 60 10.22 22.18 27.94
CA GLN A 60 9.42 23.39 27.72
C GLN A 60 7.92 23.15 27.75
N HIS A 61 7.48 21.90 27.64
CA HIS A 61 6.07 21.49 27.57
C HIS A 61 5.76 20.40 28.62
N GLU A 62 6.57 20.28 29.68
CA GLU A 62 6.36 19.26 30.72
C GLU A 62 5.07 19.51 31.53
N ASP A 63 4.70 20.78 31.72
CA ASP A 63 3.50 21.19 32.47
C ASP A 63 2.20 21.09 31.64
N THR A 64 2.28 20.78 30.34
CA THR A 64 1.06 20.59 29.56
C THR A 64 0.47 19.21 29.87
N ASN A 65 -0.73 19.18 30.43
CA ASN A 65 -1.51 17.94 30.65
C ASN A 65 -2.01 17.31 29.32
N GLU A 66 -1.63 17.85 28.18
CA GLU A 66 -2.09 17.43 26.86
C GLU A 66 -1.11 16.44 26.22
N LEU A 67 -1.65 15.45 25.50
CA LEU A 67 -0.83 14.51 24.73
C LEU A 67 -0.31 15.17 23.46
N LEU A 68 0.99 15.46 23.42
CA LEU A 68 1.64 16.14 22.31
C LEU A 68 2.05 15.16 21.21
N ILE A 69 1.06 14.75 20.41
CA ILE A 69 1.24 13.65 19.45
C ILE A 69 1.55 14.15 18.04
N VAL A 70 2.54 13.55 17.41
CA VAL A 70 2.91 13.81 16.01
C VAL A 70 3.17 12.52 15.25
N GLY A 71 2.89 12.52 13.94
CA GLY A 71 3.30 11.41 13.07
C GLY A 71 4.81 11.43 12.82
N ASP A 72 5.45 10.27 12.80
CA ASP A 72 6.92 10.13 12.65
C ASP A 72 7.45 10.85 11.39
N GLN A 73 6.79 10.67 10.24
CA GLN A 73 7.19 11.31 9.00
C GLN A 73 6.89 12.81 8.98
N CYS A 74 5.78 13.23 9.58
CA CYS A 74 5.45 14.65 9.73
C CYS A 74 6.50 15.38 10.55
N LEU A 75 6.91 14.80 11.68
CA LEU A 75 7.94 15.40 12.53
C LEU A 75 9.30 15.46 11.82
N LYS A 76 9.73 14.38 11.18
CA LYS A 76 10.99 14.35 10.41
C LYS A 76 11.04 15.42 9.33
N GLN A 77 9.95 15.57 8.57
CA GLN A 77 9.87 16.58 7.52
C GLN A 77 9.89 17.99 8.12
N PHE A 78 9.09 18.23 9.16
CA PHE A 78 9.01 19.53 9.82
C PHE A 78 10.37 19.98 10.38
N LEU A 79 11.07 19.11 11.11
CA LEU A 79 12.37 19.43 11.69
C LEU A 79 13.41 19.77 10.61
N LYS A 80 13.39 19.06 9.47
CA LYS A 80 14.27 19.33 8.34
C LYS A 80 14.01 20.71 7.71
N GLU A 81 12.75 21.12 7.62
CA GLU A 81 12.35 22.40 7.01
C GLU A 81 12.50 23.59 7.97
N ASN A 82 12.48 23.35 9.28
CA ASN A 82 12.42 24.39 10.31
C ASN A 82 13.66 24.42 11.21
N ASN A 83 14.84 24.05 10.68
CA ASN A 83 16.12 24.09 11.40
C ASN A 83 16.10 23.36 12.76
N ASN A 84 15.42 22.21 12.84
CA ASN A 84 15.20 21.43 14.05
C ASN A 84 14.45 22.16 15.18
N SER A 85 13.71 23.23 14.85
CA SER A 85 12.81 23.92 15.78
C SER A 85 11.62 23.03 16.13
N CYS A 86 11.20 23.05 17.39
CA CYS A 86 10.04 22.30 17.85
C CYS A 86 8.73 22.78 17.17
N PRO A 87 7.78 21.87 16.84
CA PRO A 87 6.50 22.24 16.22
C PRO A 87 5.50 22.99 17.11
N ILE A 88 5.70 22.98 18.43
CA ILE A 88 4.79 23.61 19.40
C ILE A 88 5.22 25.06 19.63
N GLU A 89 6.44 25.25 20.14
CA GLU A 89 7.05 26.57 20.31
C GLU A 89 8.52 26.56 19.86
N PRO A 90 9.07 27.71 19.41
CA PRO A 90 10.43 27.75 18.89
C PRO A 90 11.47 27.52 19.98
N HIS A 91 12.08 26.34 19.97
CA HIS A 91 13.26 26.04 20.75
C HIS A 91 14.12 24.99 20.04
N ASN A 92 15.40 24.97 20.36
CA ASN A 92 16.35 23.98 19.83
C ASN A 92 16.22 22.66 20.59
N GLY A 93 16.62 21.56 19.94
CA GLY A 93 16.73 20.25 20.58
C GLY A 93 15.38 19.63 20.95
N CYS A 94 14.42 19.66 20.02
CA CYS A 94 13.13 18.99 20.18
C CYS A 94 13.32 17.53 20.61
N GLN A 95 12.75 17.18 21.78
CA GLN A 95 12.82 15.84 22.35
C GLN A 95 11.53 15.10 22.06
N TYR A 96 11.65 13.86 21.61
CA TYR A 96 10.50 13.04 21.29
C TYR A 96 10.82 11.56 21.45
N SER A 97 9.81 10.77 21.72
CA SER A 97 9.96 9.33 21.88
C SER A 97 8.81 8.56 21.25
N LYS A 98 9.05 7.26 21.01
CA LYS A 98 8.01 6.36 20.50
C LYS A 98 7.07 5.98 21.65
N ASN A 99 5.80 6.33 21.51
CA ASN A 99 4.76 5.86 22.42
C ASN A 99 4.15 4.54 21.88
N LYS A 100 4.75 3.41 22.24
CA LYS A 100 4.31 2.08 21.76
C LYS A 100 2.84 1.75 22.13
N PRO A 101 2.36 2.02 23.36
CA PRO A 101 0.95 1.86 23.70
C PRO A 101 0.02 2.64 22.76
N LEU A 102 0.32 3.92 22.52
CA LEU A 102 -0.44 4.79 21.62
C LEU A 102 -0.46 4.24 20.19
N GLN A 103 0.69 3.83 19.65
CA GLN A 103 0.78 3.20 18.33
C GLN A 103 -0.09 1.95 18.23
N LYS A 104 -0.16 1.15 19.30
CA LYS A 104 -1.03 -0.03 19.38
C LYS A 104 -2.51 0.38 19.38
N TYR A 105 -2.90 1.37 20.16
CA TYR A 105 -4.29 1.86 20.20
C TYR A 105 -4.74 2.41 18.86
N ILE A 106 -3.92 3.22 18.20
CA ILE A 106 -4.17 3.71 16.84
C ILE A 106 -4.29 2.52 15.87
N GLY A 107 -3.38 1.55 15.95
CA GLY A 107 -3.43 0.34 15.12
C GLY A 107 -4.64 -0.56 15.36
N ASP A 108 -5.28 -0.49 16.53
CA ASP A 108 -6.48 -1.23 16.91
C ASP A 108 -7.79 -0.47 16.57
N LEU A 109 -7.73 0.75 16.05
CA LEU A 109 -8.90 1.47 15.52
C LEU A 109 -9.58 0.63 14.44
N THR A 110 -10.92 0.60 14.48
CA THR A 110 -11.69 -0.11 13.45
C THR A 110 -11.77 0.76 12.22
N VAL A 111 -11.52 0.22 11.03
CA VAL A 111 -11.59 0.94 9.76
C VAL A 111 -12.33 0.12 8.71
N MET A 112 -12.96 0.81 7.78
CA MET A 112 -13.45 0.19 6.55
C MET A 112 -12.34 0.10 5.49
N CYS A 113 -12.58 -0.65 4.42
CA CYS A 113 -11.66 -0.72 3.29
C CYS A 113 -11.32 0.67 2.73
N LEU A 114 -10.03 1.01 2.62
CA LEU A 114 -9.57 2.29 2.08
C LEU A 114 -10.01 2.50 0.63
N LYS A 115 -9.95 1.47 -0.21
CA LYS A 115 -10.42 1.54 -1.61
C LYS A 115 -11.93 1.76 -1.72
N GLN A 116 -12.71 1.17 -0.81
CA GLN A 116 -14.16 1.42 -0.73
C GLN A 116 -14.46 2.87 -0.32
N PHE A 117 -13.69 3.41 0.63
CA PHE A 117 -13.80 4.81 1.04
C PHE A 117 -13.49 5.77 -0.13
N GLU A 118 -12.40 5.54 -0.86
CA GLU A 118 -12.03 6.33 -2.04
C GLU A 118 -13.10 6.29 -3.15
N GLN A 119 -13.74 5.14 -3.39
CA GLN A 119 -14.84 5.03 -4.35
C GLN A 119 -16.08 5.80 -3.90
N THR A 120 -16.43 5.70 -2.62
CA THR A 120 -17.62 6.33 -2.06
C THR A 120 -17.47 7.85 -2.00
N SER A 121 -16.28 8.35 -1.66
CA SER A 121 -16.01 9.80 -1.64
C SER A 121 -16.08 10.41 -3.03
N LYS A 122 -15.61 9.70 -4.07
CA LYS A 122 -15.74 10.12 -5.47
C LYS A 122 -17.19 10.17 -5.92
N ALA A 123 -17.99 9.14 -5.59
CA ALA A 123 -19.41 9.09 -5.95
C ALA A 123 -20.24 10.24 -5.33
N LEU A 124 -19.93 10.66 -4.11
CA LEU A 124 -20.59 11.80 -3.45
C LEU A 124 -20.28 13.15 -4.12
N ASN A 125 -19.17 13.26 -4.84
CA ASN A 125 -18.81 14.45 -5.60
C ASN A 125 -19.44 14.48 -7.01
N GLU A 126 -20.08 13.39 -7.45
CA GLU A 126 -20.60 13.19 -8.82
C GLU A 126 -22.14 13.03 -8.90
N THR A 127 -22.88 13.26 -7.82
CA THR A 127 -24.35 13.17 -7.85
C THR A 127 -24.99 14.30 -8.66
N GLU A 128 -25.20 14.06 -9.97
CA GLU A 128 -26.37 14.52 -10.76
C GLU A 128 -26.67 13.63 -11.99
N LYS A 129 -26.31 12.33 -12.01
CA LYS A 129 -26.86 11.42 -13.05
C LYS A 129 -27.41 10.15 -12.44
N GLU A 130 -28.72 10.20 -12.17
CA GLU A 130 -29.58 9.03 -12.04
C GLU A 130 -29.51 8.20 -13.32
N GLY A 131 -28.84 7.06 -13.23
CA GLY A 131 -28.72 6.09 -14.31
C GLY A 131 -27.90 4.92 -13.78
N GLU A 132 -28.59 3.83 -13.45
CA GLU A 132 -28.09 2.51 -13.05
C GLU A 132 -26.55 2.37 -13.11
N THR A 133 -25.89 2.56 -11.97
CA THR A 133 -24.43 2.38 -11.87
C THR A 133 -24.11 0.90 -12.09
N PRO A 134 -23.31 0.54 -13.11
CA PRO A 134 -22.99 -0.84 -13.42
C PRO A 134 -22.25 -1.47 -12.23
N GLY A 135 -22.91 -2.40 -11.54
CA GLY A 135 -22.36 -3.31 -10.52
C GLY A 135 -21.06 -2.86 -9.85
N ILE A 136 -21.11 -1.79 -9.03
CA ILE A 136 -19.97 -1.39 -8.21
C ILE A 136 -19.67 -2.56 -7.26
N SER A 137 -18.63 -3.34 -7.59
CA SER A 137 -18.09 -4.37 -6.70
C SER A 137 -17.84 -3.73 -5.34
N LYS A 138 -18.36 -4.34 -4.27
CA LYS A 138 -18.23 -3.82 -2.90
C LYS A 138 -17.13 -4.57 -2.15
N CYS A 139 -16.48 -3.87 -1.23
CA CYS A 139 -15.63 -4.48 -0.23
C CYS A 139 -16.23 -4.27 1.16
N ASP A 140 -16.60 -5.37 1.80
CA ASP A 140 -17.24 -5.36 3.11
C ASP A 140 -16.21 -5.47 4.26
N PHE A 141 -14.93 -5.23 3.97
CA PHE A 141 -13.90 -5.26 4.99
C PHE A 141 -14.15 -4.19 6.06
N LYS A 142 -14.26 -4.65 7.30
CA LYS A 142 -14.28 -3.85 8.51
C LYS A 142 -13.40 -4.56 9.54
N GLY A 143 -12.23 -3.99 9.81
CA GLY A 143 -11.19 -4.63 10.61
C GLY A 143 -10.28 -3.61 11.28
N LYS A 144 -9.18 -4.04 11.86
CA LYS A 144 -8.26 -3.12 12.54
C LYS A 144 -7.39 -2.36 11.54
N LEU A 145 -7.04 -1.12 11.86
CA LEU A 145 -6.20 -0.28 11.00
C LEU A 145 -4.88 -0.96 10.65
N LYS A 146 -4.24 -1.65 11.59
CA LYS A 146 -3.00 -2.41 11.33
C LYS A 146 -3.15 -3.57 10.34
N GLU A 147 -4.36 -4.05 10.09
CA GLU A 147 -4.66 -5.17 9.17
C GLU A 147 -4.93 -4.68 7.75
N ILE A 148 -5.10 -3.37 7.53
CA ILE A 148 -5.51 -2.82 6.24
C ILE A 148 -4.53 -3.14 5.11
N LYS A 149 -3.22 -3.12 5.40
CA LYS A 149 -2.20 -3.44 4.41
C LYS A 149 -2.32 -4.89 3.95
N ASP A 150 -2.43 -5.82 4.89
CA ASP A 150 -2.60 -7.24 4.59
C ASP A 150 -3.86 -7.49 3.77
N HIS A 151 -4.96 -6.83 4.14
CA HIS A 151 -6.20 -6.87 3.39
C HIS A 151 -6.02 -6.40 1.94
N LEU A 152 -5.46 -5.20 1.73
CA LEU A 152 -5.27 -4.65 0.39
C LEU A 152 -4.37 -5.53 -0.48
N ASP A 153 -3.31 -6.10 0.09
CA ASP A 153 -2.35 -6.93 -0.64
C ASP A 153 -2.93 -8.31 -0.98
N LYS A 154 -3.69 -8.92 -0.06
CA LYS A 154 -4.05 -10.36 -0.16
C LYS A 154 -5.49 -10.64 -0.53
N SER A 155 -6.45 -9.86 -0.03
CA SER A 155 -7.86 -10.25 -0.03
C SER A 155 -8.83 -9.22 -0.59
N CYS A 156 -8.42 -7.95 -0.71
CA CYS A 156 -9.33 -6.91 -1.15
C CYS A 156 -9.83 -7.15 -2.60
N PRO A 157 -11.15 -7.27 -2.82
CA PRO A 157 -11.73 -7.50 -4.15
C PRO A 157 -11.55 -6.29 -5.08
N LEU A 158 -11.33 -5.10 -4.51
CA LEU A 158 -11.12 -3.84 -5.23
C LEU A 158 -9.65 -3.63 -5.60
N SER A 159 -8.73 -4.41 -5.03
CA SER A 159 -7.32 -4.31 -5.40
C SER A 159 -7.12 -4.74 -6.84
N VAL A 160 -6.39 -3.93 -7.57
CA VAL A 160 -5.95 -4.25 -8.92
C VAL A 160 -4.73 -5.16 -8.82
N ILE A 161 -4.72 -6.26 -9.58
CA ILE A 161 -3.67 -7.26 -9.53
C ILE A 161 -3.25 -7.64 -10.95
N ASN A 162 -2.00 -8.09 -11.07
CA ASN A 162 -1.52 -8.69 -12.30
C ASN A 162 -2.16 -10.06 -12.50
N CYS A 163 -2.37 -10.45 -13.75
CA CYS A 163 -2.68 -11.83 -14.10
C CYS A 163 -1.60 -12.77 -13.55
N TRP A 164 -1.99 -13.94 -13.06
CA TRP A 164 -1.08 -14.99 -12.57
C TRP A 164 -0.06 -15.44 -13.64
N PHE A 165 -0.37 -15.26 -14.92
CA PHE A 165 0.51 -15.59 -16.04
C PHE A 165 1.46 -14.45 -16.45
N LYS A 166 1.57 -13.37 -15.67
CA LYS A 166 2.55 -12.29 -15.93
C LYS A 166 3.99 -12.77 -16.10
N PRO A 167 4.52 -13.71 -15.29
CA PRO A 167 5.87 -14.24 -15.50
C PRO A 167 6.09 -14.90 -16.86
N PHE A 168 5.01 -15.36 -17.51
CA PHE A 168 5.04 -15.99 -18.83
C PHE A 168 4.72 -15.02 -19.97
N GLY A 169 4.43 -13.74 -19.67
CA GLY A 169 4.20 -12.68 -20.66
C GLY A 169 2.77 -12.12 -20.72
N CYS A 170 1.86 -12.56 -19.85
CA CYS A 170 0.52 -11.95 -19.77
C CYS A 170 0.56 -10.63 -18.98
N ASN A 171 0.58 -9.50 -19.67
CA ASN A 171 0.57 -8.16 -19.06
C ASN A 171 -0.84 -7.62 -18.79
N TYR A 172 -1.80 -8.52 -18.57
CA TYR A 172 -3.16 -8.13 -18.21
C TYR A 172 -3.23 -7.80 -16.71
N ILE A 173 -3.97 -6.75 -16.41
CA ILE A 173 -4.12 -6.17 -15.08
C ILE A 173 -5.61 -5.94 -14.90
N CYS A 174 -6.15 -6.37 -13.77
CA CYS A 174 -7.57 -6.25 -13.48
C CYS A 174 -7.82 -6.23 -11.97
N HIS A 175 -9.01 -5.79 -11.55
CA HIS A 175 -9.45 -5.99 -10.18
C HIS A 175 -9.48 -7.48 -9.82
N ARG A 176 -9.15 -7.78 -8.56
CA ARG A 176 -9.10 -9.15 -8.03
C ARG A 176 -10.39 -9.93 -8.29
N HIS A 177 -11.56 -9.30 -8.14
CA HIS A 177 -12.84 -9.96 -8.39
C HIS A 177 -13.07 -10.36 -9.86
N ASN A 178 -12.35 -9.74 -10.81
CA ASN A 178 -12.44 -10.05 -12.23
C ASN A 178 -11.38 -11.06 -12.70
N LEU A 179 -10.45 -11.44 -11.83
CA LEU A 179 -9.33 -12.29 -12.19
C LEU A 179 -9.80 -13.65 -12.71
N ASP A 180 -10.72 -14.33 -12.01
CA ASP A 180 -11.20 -15.65 -12.41
C ASP A 180 -11.87 -15.62 -13.79
N LYS A 181 -12.69 -14.58 -14.04
CA LYS A 181 -13.32 -14.36 -15.35
C LYS A 181 -12.26 -14.20 -16.45
N HIS A 182 -11.22 -13.41 -16.20
CA HIS A 182 -10.10 -13.26 -17.12
C HIS A 182 -9.36 -14.58 -17.36
N LEU A 183 -9.04 -15.32 -16.31
CA LEU A 183 -8.31 -16.59 -16.38
C LEU A 183 -9.07 -17.64 -17.20
N ILE A 184 -10.39 -17.76 -16.96
CA ILE A 184 -11.27 -18.70 -17.69
C ILE A 184 -11.37 -18.30 -19.16
N ALA A 185 -11.66 -17.02 -19.45
CA ALA A 185 -11.84 -16.56 -20.82
C ALA A 185 -10.56 -16.67 -21.68
N ASN A 186 -9.38 -16.59 -21.05
CA ASN A 186 -8.08 -16.58 -21.74
C ASN A 186 -7.26 -17.86 -21.50
N MET A 187 -7.90 -18.94 -21.02
CA MET A 187 -7.21 -20.18 -20.63
C MET A 187 -6.30 -20.73 -21.75
N LYS A 188 -6.79 -20.79 -23.00
CA LYS A 188 -6.00 -21.29 -24.15
C LYS A 188 -4.76 -20.44 -24.43
N PHE A 189 -4.90 -19.12 -24.34
CA PHE A 189 -3.78 -18.18 -24.50
C PHE A 189 -2.75 -18.38 -23.39
N HIS A 190 -3.20 -18.48 -22.14
CA HIS A 190 -2.33 -18.72 -20.98
C HIS A 190 -1.56 -20.05 -21.08
N PHE A 191 -2.23 -21.13 -21.51
CA PHE A 191 -1.54 -22.40 -21.79
C PHE A 191 -0.48 -22.26 -22.89
N GLY A 192 -0.77 -21.51 -23.95
CA GLY A 192 0.20 -21.22 -25.01
C GLY A 192 1.47 -20.56 -24.49
N LEU A 193 1.34 -19.57 -23.61
CA LEU A 193 2.47 -18.91 -22.96
C LEU A 193 3.33 -19.89 -22.16
N VAL A 194 2.70 -20.73 -21.34
CA VAL A 194 3.43 -21.73 -20.52
C VAL A 194 4.19 -22.72 -21.39
N ILE A 195 3.57 -23.23 -22.45
CA ILE A 195 4.22 -24.16 -23.38
C ILE A 195 5.42 -23.51 -24.07
N GLN A 196 5.26 -22.27 -24.55
CA GLN A 196 6.35 -21.53 -25.17
C GLN A 196 7.52 -21.32 -24.19
N SER A 197 7.24 -20.92 -22.96
CA SER A 197 8.27 -20.77 -21.93
C SER A 197 8.96 -22.10 -21.61
N PHE A 198 8.23 -23.22 -21.53
CA PHE A 198 8.81 -24.54 -21.29
C PHE A 198 9.72 -25.01 -22.42
N GLN A 199 9.32 -24.78 -23.67
CA GLN A 199 10.15 -25.09 -24.84
C GLN A 199 11.44 -24.26 -24.86
N SER A 200 11.33 -22.96 -24.58
CA SER A 200 12.50 -22.07 -24.48
C SER A 200 13.46 -22.52 -23.37
N MET A 201 12.93 -22.84 -22.17
CA MET A 201 13.75 -23.35 -21.06
C MET A 201 14.46 -24.66 -21.43
N THR A 202 13.77 -25.58 -22.10
CA THR A 202 14.35 -26.85 -22.54
C THR A 202 15.51 -26.64 -23.52
N GLN A 203 15.35 -25.73 -24.49
CA GLN A 203 16.41 -25.36 -25.43
C GLN A 203 17.61 -24.74 -24.71
N THR A 204 17.38 -23.83 -23.76
CA THR A 204 18.45 -23.21 -22.97
C THR A 204 19.21 -24.23 -22.15
N ILE A 205 18.52 -25.18 -21.49
CA ILE A 205 19.16 -26.25 -20.72
C ILE A 205 20.02 -27.13 -21.63
N GLN A 206 19.50 -27.54 -22.79
CA GLN A 206 20.26 -28.33 -23.77
C GLN A 206 21.52 -27.60 -24.23
N LEU A 207 21.41 -26.31 -24.56
CA LEU A 207 22.56 -25.49 -24.93
C LEU A 207 23.59 -25.42 -23.79
N HIS A 208 23.15 -25.17 -22.56
CA HIS A 208 24.03 -25.14 -21.40
C HIS A 208 24.73 -26.49 -21.17
N GLN A 209 24.04 -27.62 -21.34
CA GLN A 209 24.66 -28.95 -21.24
C GLN A 209 25.78 -29.14 -22.28
N VAL A 210 25.56 -28.70 -23.53
CA VAL A 210 26.57 -28.75 -24.59
C VAL A 210 27.76 -27.84 -24.26
N TYR A 211 27.51 -26.60 -23.83
CA TYR A 211 28.58 -25.67 -23.44
C TYR A 211 29.40 -26.19 -22.26
N PHE A 212 28.73 -26.73 -21.24
CA PHE A 212 29.40 -27.31 -20.08
C PHE A 212 30.28 -28.49 -20.50
N PHE A 213 29.74 -29.43 -21.28
CA PHE A 213 30.50 -30.57 -21.80
C PHE A 213 31.74 -30.10 -22.60
N HIS A 214 31.58 -29.12 -23.49
CA HIS A 214 32.70 -28.58 -24.26
C HIS A 214 33.76 -27.89 -23.37
N TYR A 215 33.33 -27.14 -22.36
CA TYR A 215 34.23 -26.49 -21.39
C TYR A 215 35.06 -27.53 -20.60
N PHE A 216 34.44 -28.61 -20.13
CA PHE A 216 35.14 -29.69 -19.43
C PHE A 216 36.14 -30.42 -20.33
N LEU A 217 35.77 -30.72 -21.58
CA LEU A 217 36.70 -31.31 -22.56
C LEU A 217 37.91 -30.41 -22.84
N LYS A 218 37.70 -29.10 -23.02
CA LYS A 218 38.80 -28.14 -23.22
C LYS A 218 39.74 -28.05 -22.01
N LYS A 219 39.22 -28.09 -20.78
CA LYS A 219 40.04 -28.12 -19.56
C LYS A 219 40.89 -29.39 -19.44
N GLN A 220 40.35 -30.55 -19.83
CA GLN A 220 41.11 -31.81 -19.80
C GLN A 220 42.26 -31.82 -20.82
N CYS A 221 42.10 -31.17 -21.98
CA CYS A 221 43.16 -31.10 -23.00
C CYS A 221 44.31 -30.12 -22.66
N HIS A 222 44.11 -29.15 -21.77
CA HIS A 222 45.16 -28.22 -21.34
C HIS A 222 46.04 -28.72 -20.16
N CYS A 223 45.78 -29.94 -19.66
CA CYS A 223 46.54 -30.57 -18.59
C CYS A 223 47.43 -31.73 -19.09
N LYS A 224 47.72 -31.79 -20.39
CA LYS A 224 48.71 -32.70 -21.00
C LYS A 224 49.82 -31.90 -21.66
#